data_AF-C0VY93-F1
#
_entry.id   AF-C0VY93-F1
#
_cell.length_a   1.000
_cell.length_b   1.000
_cell.length_c   1.000
_cell.angle_alpha   90.00
_cell.angle_beta   90.00
_cell.angle_gamma   90.00
#
_symmetry.space_group_name_H-M   'P 1'
#
loop_
_entity.id
_entity.type
_entity.pdbx_description
1 polymer ?
#
loop_
_entity_poly.entity_id
_entity_poly.type
_entity_poly.pdbx_seq_one_letter_code
_entity_poly.pdbx_strand_id
1 'polypeptide(L)'
;MHTFTPGALARAEHVNENFTELANRIKALEDSAAKIADNQLVINGQGYVLTGTLSSLPSFSLTNFQGTYAGSMNVNHPYTPPPGYGFMYETEATTGYTAVINVAHTSSHTTIRIIQVGSGDSRALQKLRYRLVKL
;
A
#
# COMPACT_ATOMS: atom_id res chain seq x y z
N MET A 1 -21.06 24.68 -13.01
CA MET A 1 -22.39 24.11 -13.24
C MET A 1 -23.48 25.16 -13.11
N HIS A 2 -24.23 25.39 -14.18
CA HIS A 2 -25.41 26.27 -14.19
C HIS A 2 -26.61 25.56 -13.56
N THR A 3 -27.31 26.26 -12.67
CA THR A 3 -28.54 25.75 -12.04
C THR A 3 -29.74 26.30 -12.82
N PHE A 4 -30.62 25.42 -13.29
CA PHE A 4 -31.85 25.82 -13.98
C PHE A 4 -33.04 25.71 -13.02
N THR A 5 -33.83 26.77 -12.95
CA THR A 5 -35.12 26.76 -12.23
C THR A 5 -36.23 26.27 -13.16
N PRO A 6 -37.24 25.54 -12.65
CA PRO A 6 -38.38 25.11 -13.46
C PRO A 6 -39.05 26.31 -14.15
N GLY A 7 -39.22 26.23 -15.48
CA GLY A 7 -39.81 27.30 -16.29
C GLY A 7 -38.82 28.34 -16.84
N ALA A 8 -37.53 28.29 -16.47
CA ALA A 8 -36.51 29.15 -17.06
C ALA A 8 -36.08 28.67 -18.45
N LEU A 9 -35.93 29.59 -19.40
CA LEU A 9 -35.35 29.30 -20.71
C LEU A 9 -33.85 29.08 -20.58
N ALA A 10 -33.41 27.83 -20.72
CA ALA A 10 -32.00 27.49 -20.80
C ALA A 10 -31.45 27.82 -22.20
N ARG A 11 -30.34 28.57 -22.27
CA ARG A 11 -29.60 28.75 -23.53
C ARG A 11 -28.85 27.46 -23.86
N ALA A 12 -28.82 27.08 -25.13
CA ALA A 12 -28.14 25.85 -25.58
C ALA A 12 -26.67 25.78 -25.15
N GLU A 13 -25.99 26.93 -25.11
CA GLU A 13 -24.60 27.08 -24.62
C GLU A 13 -24.45 26.60 -23.17
N HIS A 14 -25.30 27.07 -22.25
CA HIS A 14 -25.24 26.70 -20.84
C HIS A 14 -25.54 25.21 -20.61
N VAL A 15 -26.40 24.62 -21.44
CA VAL A 15 -26.70 23.19 -21.39
C VAL A 15 -25.49 22.38 -21.85
N ASN A 16 -24.85 22.78 -22.95
CA ASN A 16 -23.64 22.14 -23.47
C ASN A 16 -22.44 22.25 -22.52
N GLU A 17 -22.27 23.39 -21.86
CA GLU A 17 -21.26 23.58 -20.80
C GLU A 17 -21.47 22.60 -19.65
N ASN A 18 -22.72 22.46 -19.16
CA ASN A 18 -23.05 21.50 -18.11
C ASN A 18 -22.80 20.04 -18.55
N PHE A 19 -23.12 19.67 -19.79
CA PHE A 19 -22.83 18.33 -20.31
C PHE A 19 -21.32 18.05 -20.39
N THR A 20 -20.54 19.05 -20.81
CA THR A 20 -19.07 18.95 -20.87
C THR A 20 -18.47 18.78 -19.47
N GLU A 21 -18.94 19.58 -18.50
CA GLU A 21 -18.53 19.47 -17.10
C GLU A 21 -18.90 18.11 -16.50
N LEU A 22 -20.09 17.58 -16.81
CA LEU A 22 -20.54 16.26 -16.38
C LEU A 22 -19.68 15.14 -16.97
N ALA A 23 -19.38 15.19 -18.27
CA ALA A 23 -18.53 14.21 -18.94
C ALA A 23 -17.12 14.17 -18.34
N ASN A 24 -16.54 15.34 -18.04
CA ASN A 24 -15.24 15.44 -17.38
C ASN A 24 -15.27 14.87 -15.96
N ARG A 25 -16.35 15.09 -15.18
CA ARG A 25 -16.51 14.51 -13.85
C ARG A 25 -16.64 12.99 -13.89
N ILE A 26 -17.42 12.46 -14.84
CA ILE A 26 -17.56 11.01 -15.04
C ILE A 26 -16.21 10.39 -15.37
N LYS A 27 -15.48 10.97 -16.33
CA LYS A 27 -14.13 10.50 -16.69
C LYS A 27 -13.17 10.53 -15.49
N ALA A 28 -13.18 11.59 -14.69
CA ALA A 28 -12.34 11.67 -13.50
C ALA A 28 -12.68 10.62 -12.43
N LEU A 29 -13.96 10.25 -12.30
CA LEU A 29 -14.41 9.16 -11.43
C LEU A 29 -13.97 7.80 -11.98
N GLU A 30 -14.11 7.57 -13.28
CA GLU A 30 -13.65 6.34 -13.95
C GLU A 30 -12.13 6.16 -13.82
N ASP A 31 -11.35 7.22 -14.06
CA ASP A 31 -9.89 7.20 -13.90
C ASP A 31 -9.48 6.94 -12.45
N SER A 32 -10.23 7.48 -11.48
CA SER A 32 -10.01 7.21 -10.06
C SER A 32 -10.35 5.76 -9.69
N ALA A 33 -11.45 5.23 -10.23
CA ALA A 33 -11.84 3.82 -10.05
C ALA A 33 -10.82 2.86 -10.69
N ALA A 34 -10.27 3.20 -11.85
CA ALA A 34 -9.22 2.43 -12.53
C ALA A 34 -7.92 2.40 -11.70
N LYS A 35 -7.47 3.53 -11.16
CA LYS A 35 -6.31 3.58 -10.25
C LYS A 35 -6.51 2.79 -8.97
N ILE A 36 -7.74 2.78 -8.45
CA ILE A 36 -8.11 1.95 -7.30
C ILE A 36 -8.05 0.46 -7.69
N ALA A 37 -8.49 0.09 -8.89
CA ALA A 37 -8.41 -1.29 -9.39
C ALA A 37 -6.95 -1.76 -9.57
N ASP A 38 -6.02 -0.92 -10.02
CA ASP A 38 -4.65 -1.31 -10.34
C ASP A 38 -3.83 -1.82 -9.13
N ASN A 39 -4.15 -1.36 -7.91
CA ASN A 39 -3.51 -1.82 -6.67
C ASN A 39 -4.50 -2.53 -5.73
N GLN A 40 -5.59 -3.07 -6.26
CA GLN A 40 -6.55 -3.83 -5.48
C GLN A 40 -6.81 -5.22 -6.07
N LEU A 41 -6.90 -6.17 -5.16
CA LEU A 41 -7.39 -7.51 -5.44
C LEU A 41 -8.83 -7.59 -4.94
N VAL A 42 -9.77 -7.92 -5.82
CA VAL A 42 -11.17 -8.10 -5.44
C VAL A 42 -11.43 -9.58 -5.22
N ILE A 43 -11.79 -9.96 -3.99
CA ILE A 43 -12.17 -11.34 -3.62
C ILE A 43 -13.56 -11.26 -2.99
N ASN A 44 -14.51 -12.03 -3.54
CA ASN A 44 -15.90 -12.06 -3.06
C ASN A 44 -16.55 -10.67 -2.95
N GLY A 45 -16.23 -9.76 -3.87
CA GLY A 45 -16.76 -8.39 -3.89
C GLY A 45 -16.11 -7.41 -2.91
N GLN A 46 -15.14 -7.86 -2.09
CA GLN A 46 -14.34 -7.00 -1.22
C GLN A 46 -12.98 -6.68 -1.86
N GLY A 47 -12.61 -5.40 -1.88
CA GLY A 47 -11.31 -4.93 -2.37
C GLY A 47 -10.23 -4.99 -1.28
N TYR A 48 -9.06 -5.52 -1.64
CA TYR A 48 -7.89 -5.64 -0.77
C TYR A 48 -6.68 -4.97 -1.42
N VAL A 49 -5.97 -4.12 -0.69
CA VAL A 49 -4.82 -3.37 -1.24
C VAL A 49 -3.63 -4.29 -1.45
N LEU A 50 -3.23 -4.50 -2.71
CA LEU A 50 -2.18 -5.46 -3.09
C LEU A 50 -0.81 -5.09 -2.55
N THR A 51 -0.43 -3.82 -2.61
CA THR A 51 0.89 -3.35 -2.20
C THR A 51 0.79 -2.03 -1.45
N GLY A 52 1.74 -1.78 -0.54
CA GLY A 52 1.81 -0.50 0.15
C GLY A 52 3.06 -0.36 1.00
N THR A 53 3.24 0.83 1.57
CA THR A 53 4.34 1.16 2.46
C THR A 53 3.85 1.15 3.90
N LEU A 54 4.64 0.61 4.82
CA LEU A 54 4.35 0.74 6.24
C LEU A 54 4.61 2.18 6.71
N SER A 55 3.67 2.72 7.49
CA SER A 55 3.78 4.06 8.06
C SER A 55 4.87 4.17 9.14
N SER A 56 5.15 3.07 9.84
CA SER A 56 6.22 2.99 10.83
C SER A 56 6.80 1.58 10.92
N LEU A 57 8.04 1.49 11.38
CA LEU A 57 8.73 0.23 11.65
C LEU A 57 8.67 -0.07 13.15
N PRO A 58 8.25 -1.29 13.55
CA PRO A 58 8.47 -1.76 14.91
C PRO A 58 9.95 -1.69 15.30
N SER A 59 10.22 -1.45 16.58
CA SER A 59 11.58 -1.47 17.11
C SER A 59 12.19 -2.86 17.01
N PHE A 60 13.47 -2.94 16.69
CA PHE A 60 14.23 -4.18 16.65
C PHE A 60 15.68 -3.95 17.08
N SER A 61 16.37 -5.05 17.40
CA SER A 61 17.78 -5.05 17.75
C SER A 61 18.53 -6.04 16.87
N LEU A 62 19.81 -5.75 16.64
CA LEU A 62 20.68 -6.56 15.82
C LEU A 62 21.81 -7.15 16.65
N THR A 63 22.18 -8.38 16.34
CA THR A 63 23.34 -9.07 16.93
C THR A 63 24.44 -9.18 15.87
N ASN A 64 25.67 -8.83 16.25
CA ASN A 64 26.83 -8.92 15.37
C ASN A 64 27.33 -10.36 15.22
N PHE A 65 27.55 -10.77 13.99
CA PHE A 65 28.22 -11.98 13.54
C PHE A 65 29.29 -11.60 12.51
N GLN A 66 30.50 -11.31 13.00
CA GLN A 66 31.68 -11.05 12.17
C GLN A 66 31.46 -10.00 11.07
N GLY A 67 30.83 -8.86 11.41
CA GLY A 67 30.57 -7.76 10.47
C GLY A 67 29.24 -7.87 9.72
N THR A 68 28.50 -8.96 9.92
CA THR A 68 27.10 -9.11 9.54
C THR A 68 26.23 -8.99 10.78
N TYR A 69 25.20 -8.17 10.73
CA TYR A 69 24.30 -7.90 11.86
C TYR A 69 22.93 -8.48 11.54
N ALA A 70 22.37 -9.29 12.43
CA ALA A 70 21.08 -9.94 12.20
C ALA A 70 20.13 -9.76 13.37
N GLY A 71 18.85 -9.61 13.08
CA GLY A 71 17.78 -9.49 14.07
C GLY A 71 16.45 -9.97 13.52
N SER A 72 15.45 -10.09 14.37
CA SER A 72 14.09 -10.42 13.96
C SER A 72 13.11 -9.38 14.48
N MET A 73 12.02 -9.16 13.76
CA MET A 73 10.92 -8.31 14.19
C MET A 73 9.59 -8.91 13.76
N ASN A 74 8.56 -8.70 14.58
CA ASN A 74 7.18 -9.01 14.22
C ASN A 74 6.54 -7.77 13.63
N VAL A 75 6.05 -7.89 12.39
CA VAL A 75 5.41 -6.81 11.65
C VAL A 75 3.92 -7.09 11.60
N ASN A 76 3.13 -6.20 12.20
CA ASN A 76 1.68 -6.33 12.17
C ASN A 76 1.16 -6.21 10.73
N HIS A 77 0.13 -6.99 10.43
CA HIS A 77 -0.55 -6.89 9.14
C HIS A 77 -1.24 -5.53 9.02
N PRO A 78 -1.19 -4.88 7.84
CA PRO A 78 -1.85 -3.58 7.62
C PRO A 78 -3.37 -3.69 7.67
N TYR A 79 -3.93 -4.86 7.38
CA TYR A 79 -5.34 -5.21 7.48
C TYR A 79 -5.49 -6.74 7.56
N THR A 80 -6.66 -7.26 7.91
CA THR A 80 -6.92 -8.71 7.92
C THR A 80 -6.91 -9.27 6.50
N PRO A 81 -6.00 -10.20 6.15
CA PRO A 81 -5.92 -10.74 4.79
C PRO A 81 -7.14 -11.61 4.46
N PRO A 82 -7.52 -11.73 3.17
CA PRO A 82 -8.53 -12.69 2.75
C PRO A 82 -8.05 -14.14 2.99
N PRO A 83 -8.98 -15.11 3.12
CA PRO A 83 -8.61 -16.51 3.32
C PRO A 83 -7.64 -17.04 2.25
N GLY A 84 -6.55 -17.68 2.68
CA GLY A 84 -5.49 -18.20 1.79
C GLY A 84 -4.47 -17.15 1.32
N TYR A 85 -4.51 -15.94 1.87
CA TYR A 85 -3.54 -14.88 1.59
C TYR A 85 -2.79 -14.46 2.85
N GLY A 86 -1.63 -13.84 2.65
CA GLY A 86 -0.80 -13.26 3.70
C GLY A 86 0.05 -12.12 3.17
N PHE A 87 0.84 -11.51 4.05
CA PHE A 87 1.72 -10.40 3.70
C PHE A 87 3.18 -10.81 3.69
N MET A 88 3.85 -10.49 2.58
CA MET A 88 5.31 -10.47 2.50
C MET A 88 5.81 -9.04 2.60
N TYR A 89 6.94 -8.87 3.29
CA TYR A 89 7.58 -7.59 3.49
C TYR A 89 8.95 -7.56 2.83
N GLU A 90 9.31 -6.40 2.29
CA GLU A 90 10.54 -6.18 1.54
C GLU A 90 11.13 -4.81 1.92
N THR A 91 12.45 -4.67 1.80
CA THR A 91 13.13 -3.40 2.00
C THR A 91 12.65 -2.39 0.96
N GLU A 92 12.12 -1.24 1.41
CA GLU A 92 11.76 -0.13 0.52
C GLU A 92 12.85 0.96 0.54
N ALA A 93 13.35 1.30 1.73
CA ALA A 93 14.40 2.30 1.87
C ALA A 93 15.38 1.90 2.99
N THR A 94 16.66 2.09 2.71
CA THR A 94 17.75 1.83 3.67
C THR A 94 18.95 2.72 3.40
N THR A 95 19.72 3.03 4.44
CA THR A 95 20.99 3.78 4.35
C THR A 95 22.23 2.88 4.26
N GLY A 96 22.05 1.55 4.25
CA GLY A 96 23.12 0.57 4.14
C GLY A 96 22.67 -0.70 3.42
N TYR A 97 23.53 -1.71 3.35
CA TYR A 97 23.14 -2.99 2.75
C TYR A 97 22.25 -3.76 3.74
N THR A 98 20.93 -3.72 3.51
CA THR A 98 19.92 -4.33 4.37
C THR A 98 19.00 -5.26 3.58
N ALA A 99 18.95 -6.53 3.98
CA ALA A 99 18.03 -7.52 3.45
C ALA A 99 16.95 -7.88 4.47
N VAL A 100 15.75 -8.12 3.97
CA VAL A 100 14.58 -8.56 4.75
C VAL A 100 14.15 -9.92 4.24
N ILE A 101 13.97 -10.86 5.16
CA ILE A 101 13.55 -12.24 4.86
C ILE A 101 12.27 -12.51 5.65
N ASN A 102 11.23 -12.96 4.96
CA ASN A 102 9.98 -13.38 5.59
C ASN A 102 10.17 -14.78 6.18
N VAL A 103 9.89 -14.95 7.49
CA VAL A 103 10.20 -16.19 8.23
C VAL A 103 8.95 -16.98 8.58
N ALA A 104 7.95 -16.31 9.13
CA ALA A 104 6.72 -16.96 9.57
C ALA A 104 5.52 -16.02 9.43
N HIS A 105 4.37 -16.59 9.09
CA HIS A 105 3.12 -15.87 8.91
C HIS A 105 2.10 -16.38 9.91
N THR A 106 1.44 -15.47 10.63
CA THR A 106 0.29 -15.78 11.49
C THR A 106 -0.94 -15.05 10.96
N SER A 107 -2.07 -15.12 11.69
CA SER A 107 -3.28 -14.39 11.35
C SER A 107 -3.20 -12.88 11.58
N SER A 108 -2.20 -12.39 12.33
CA SER A 108 -2.12 -10.99 12.74
C SER A 108 -0.76 -10.32 12.45
N HIS A 109 0.29 -11.10 12.23
CA HIS A 109 1.62 -10.56 11.95
C HIS A 109 2.45 -11.47 11.04
N THR A 110 3.48 -10.91 10.43
CA THR A 110 4.57 -11.66 9.82
C THR A 110 5.85 -11.43 10.60
N THR A 111 6.53 -12.49 11.00
CA THR A 111 7.89 -12.41 11.53
C THR A 111 8.85 -12.30 10.37
N ILE A 112 9.68 -11.26 10.38
CA ILE A 112 10.75 -11.08 9.41
C ILE A 112 12.11 -11.10 10.11
N ARG A 113 13.12 -11.52 9.36
CA ARG A 113 14.53 -11.42 9.74
C ARG A 113 15.17 -10.29 8.94
N ILE A 114 15.92 -9.45 9.64
CA ILE A 114 16.69 -8.35 9.07
C ILE A 114 18.16 -8.75 9.11
N ILE A 115 18.84 -8.56 7.98
CA ILE A 115 20.28 -8.77 7.86
C ILE A 115 20.89 -7.47 7.34
N GLN A 116 21.90 -6.96 8.04
CA GLN A 116 22.66 -5.78 7.66
C GLN A 116 24.15 -6.12 7.54
N VAL A 117 24.81 -5.62 6.50
CA VAL A 117 26.26 -5.83 6.32
C VAL A 117 26.98 -4.51 6.54
N GLY A 118 28.04 -4.52 7.37
CA GLY A 118 28.89 -3.36 7.63
C GLY A 118 28.33 -2.32 8.59
N SER A 119 27.07 -2.44 9.05
CA SER A 119 26.48 -1.56 10.06
C SER A 119 25.49 -2.30 10.96
N GLY A 120 25.62 -2.10 12.27
CA GLY A 120 24.69 -2.57 13.29
C GLY A 120 23.66 -1.54 13.74
N ASP A 121 23.54 -0.39 13.04
CA ASP A 121 22.52 0.62 13.37
C ASP A 121 21.13 0.09 12.97
N SER A 122 20.25 -0.12 13.95
CA SER A 122 18.87 -0.56 13.72
C SER A 122 18.00 0.50 13.02
N ARG A 123 18.52 1.71 12.79
CA ARG A 123 17.87 2.75 11.98
C ARG A 123 18.29 2.73 10.52
N ALA A 124 19.17 1.80 10.13
CA ALA A 124 19.59 1.68 8.74
C ALA A 124 18.44 1.21 7.83
N LEU A 125 17.55 0.34 8.32
CA LEU A 125 16.27 0.07 7.67
C LEU A 125 15.33 1.25 7.93
N GLN A 126 14.95 1.99 6.89
CA GLN A 126 14.12 3.18 7.03
C GLN A 126 12.66 2.92 6.73
N LYS A 127 12.38 2.09 5.70
CA LYS A 127 11.01 1.75 5.28
C LYS A 127 10.90 0.31 4.81
N LEU A 128 9.74 -0.27 5.08
CA LEU A 128 9.30 -1.55 4.55
C LEU A 128 8.09 -1.32 3.65
N ARG A 129 8.09 -2.01 2.52
CA ARG A 129 6.88 -2.21 1.73
C ARG A 129 6.28 -3.58 2.03
N TYR A 130 4.98 -3.71 1.91
CA TYR A 130 4.26 -4.96 1.96
C TYR A 130 3.66 -5.31 0.59
N ARG A 131 3.50 -6.61 0.36
CA ARG A 131 2.74 -7.18 -0.74
C ARG A 131 1.80 -8.24 -0.18
N LEU A 132 0.53 -8.17 -0.55
CA LEU A 132 -0.43 -9.24 -0.37
C LEU A 132 -0.11 -10.36 -1.37
N VAL A 133 0.07 -11.58 -0.86
CA VAL A 133 0.40 -12.76 -1.66
C VAL A 133 -0.50 -13.91 -1.29
N LYS A 134 -0.70 -14.83 -2.24
CA LYS A 134 -1.36 -16.12 -1.98
C LYS A 134 -0.35 -17.05 -1.29
N LEU A 135 -0.76 -17.68 -0.19
CA LEU A 135 0.05 -18.62 0.59
C LEU A 135 -0.08 -20.06 0.09
#